data_AF-A0A345PE20-F1
#
_entry.id   AF-A0A345PE20-F1
#
_cell.length_a   1.000
_cell.length_b   1.000
_cell.length_c   1.000
_cell.angle_alpha   90.00
_cell.angle_beta   90.00
_cell.angle_gamma   90.00
#
_symmetry.space_group_name_H-M   'P 1'
#
loop_
_entity.id
_entity.type
_entity.pdbx_description
1 polymer ?
#
loop_
_entity_poly.entity_id
_entity_poly.type
_entity_poly.pdbx_seq_one_letter_code
_entity_poly.pdbx_strand_id
1 'polypeptide(L)'
;MHNVNLTGGWCARGRANGYVNDYIERGIFSKRSRAKYDSRNPYVALAAEEGIILGRDQNKKQLILLPEQTDADNHNVLTFGSSGASKGQANVLPNLVNIRSQNMFGTDPKGELFLLTAPLKRDQGYAVYQIDFIDFEQSRYNPLDYVFTDVDAQNLSMTIAANSKRDDKEDFFMERAQKMLLGLIVYCKSTNPTTNNDVINIYNAYVAPDEDTFAVFVEDIVGREPTAYQTLKGLNYTTI
;
A
#
# COMPACT_ATOMS: atom_id res chain seq x y z
N MET A 1 25.97 1.04 9.94
CA MET A 1 24.80 1.94 10.10
C MET A 1 25.27 3.25 10.71
N HIS A 2 25.36 4.32 9.92
CA HIS A 2 25.56 5.67 10.46
C HIS A 2 24.19 6.32 10.62
N ASN A 3 23.74 6.47 11.86
CA ASN A 3 22.50 7.15 12.20
C ASN A 3 22.66 8.66 11.96
N VAL A 4 22.03 9.18 10.91
CA VAL A 4 21.86 10.61 10.72
C VAL A 4 20.52 10.99 11.37
N ASN A 5 20.62 11.49 12.61
CA ASN A 5 19.46 11.91 13.40
C ASN A 5 19.04 13.32 12.95
N LEU A 6 18.00 13.40 12.11
CA LEU A 6 17.43 14.65 11.64
C LEU A 6 15.92 14.59 11.79
N THR A 7 15.41 14.91 12.98
CA THR A 7 14.21 15.73 13.23
C THR A 7 13.75 15.60 14.69
N GLY A 8 13.35 16.72 15.28
CA GLY A 8 12.60 16.76 16.55
C GLY A 8 13.41 17.18 17.78
N GLY A 9 13.42 18.49 18.06
CA GLY A 9 13.25 19.04 19.40
C GLY A 9 14.10 18.54 20.57
N TRP A 10 15.27 17.93 20.37
CA TRP A 10 16.27 17.71 21.43
C TRP A 10 17.64 18.16 20.94
N CYS A 11 18.23 19.03 21.75
CA CYS A 11 19.44 19.78 21.51
C CYS A 11 20.66 18.85 21.37
N ALA A 12 21.08 18.57 20.13
CA ALA A 12 22.47 18.18 19.87
C ALA A 12 23.21 19.40 19.31
N ARG A 13 23.77 20.22 20.22
CA ARG A 13 24.84 21.17 19.89
C ARG A 13 26.11 20.39 19.53
N GLY A 14 26.10 19.75 18.36
CA GLY A 14 27.23 18.99 17.82
C GLY A 14 27.51 19.42 16.39
N ARG A 15 28.79 19.53 16.02
CA ARG A 15 29.28 19.94 14.69
C ARG A 15 28.83 18.97 13.58
N ALA A 16 27.58 19.07 13.13
CA ALA A 16 27.06 18.28 12.00
C ALA A 16 27.47 18.84 10.62
N ASN A 17 28.01 20.07 10.57
CA ASN A 17 28.32 20.77 9.31
C ASN A 17 29.36 20.06 8.43
N GLY A 18 30.32 19.32 9.03
CA GLY A 18 31.33 18.59 8.26
C GLY A 18 30.76 17.40 7.50
N TYR A 19 29.84 16.67 8.13
CA TYR A 19 29.26 15.46 7.56
C TYR A 19 28.32 15.74 6.39
N VAL A 20 27.43 16.74 6.50
CA VAL A 20 26.48 17.04 5.41
C VAL A 20 27.19 17.47 4.13
N ASN A 21 28.26 18.28 4.23
CA ASN A 21 29.04 18.69 3.06
C ASN A 21 29.74 17.48 2.41
N ASP A 22 30.31 16.55 3.21
CA ASP A 22 30.90 15.31 2.69
C ASP A 22 29.88 14.49 1.88
N TYR A 23 28.65 14.34 2.40
CA TYR A 23 27.59 13.63 1.67
C TYR A 23 27.13 14.36 0.39
N ILE A 24 27.21 15.70 0.33
CA ILE A 24 26.94 16.46 -0.90
C ILE A 24 28.08 16.29 -1.92
N GLU A 25 29.33 16.28 -1.45
CA GLU A 25 30.52 16.08 -2.28
C GLU A 25 30.54 14.67 -2.87
N ARG A 26 30.11 13.67 -2.09
CA ARG A 26 29.95 12.27 -2.48
C ARG A 26 28.68 11.99 -3.30
N GLY A 27 27.94 13.02 -3.71
CA GLY A 27 26.75 12.85 -4.57
C GLY A 27 25.53 12.24 -3.89
N ILE A 28 25.56 12.03 -2.57
CA ILE A 28 24.46 11.42 -1.81
C ILE A 28 23.33 12.42 -1.59
N PHE A 29 23.65 13.64 -1.14
CA PHE A 29 22.65 14.70 -0.95
C PHE A 29 22.70 15.73 -2.08
N SER A 30 21.54 16.29 -2.40
CA SER A 30 21.40 17.27 -3.48
C SER A 30 22.27 18.52 -3.28
N LYS A 31 22.94 18.95 -4.36
CA LYS A 31 23.66 20.24 -4.43
C LYS A 31 22.68 21.43 -4.56
N ARG A 32 21.49 21.21 -5.12
CA ARG A 32 20.42 22.20 -5.31
C ARG A 32 19.48 22.31 -4.11
N SER A 33 19.69 21.52 -3.04
CA SER A 33 19.04 21.66 -1.74
C SER A 33 19.26 23.03 -1.07
N ARG A 34 20.17 23.83 -1.64
CA ARG A 34 20.40 25.24 -1.32
C ARG A 34 19.17 26.15 -1.50
N ALA A 35 18.05 25.65 -2.02
CA ALA A 35 16.76 26.33 -1.91
C ALA A 35 16.56 26.79 -0.46
N LYS A 36 16.53 28.12 -0.26
CA LYS A 36 16.43 28.69 1.08
C LYS A 36 15.01 28.52 1.56
N TYR A 37 14.86 27.91 2.73
CA TYR A 37 13.57 27.93 3.40
C TYR A 37 13.17 29.38 3.68
N ASP A 38 12.00 29.77 3.18
CA ASP A 38 11.41 31.09 3.39
C ASP A 38 10.02 30.94 4.01
N SER A 39 9.81 31.50 5.20
CA SER A 39 8.54 31.44 5.92
C SER A 39 7.47 32.38 5.36
N ARG A 40 7.84 33.33 4.49
CA ARG A 40 6.95 34.30 3.84
C ARG A 40 6.62 33.90 2.41
N ASN A 41 7.54 33.22 1.73
CA ASN A 41 7.33 32.73 0.37
C ASN A 41 7.62 31.21 0.27
N PRO A 42 6.61 30.35 0.55
CA PRO A 42 6.79 28.90 0.53
C PRO A 42 7.14 28.37 -0.88
N TYR A 43 6.84 29.12 -1.95
CA TYR A 43 7.20 28.73 -3.32
C TYR A 43 8.71 28.67 -3.56
N VAL A 44 9.52 29.38 -2.76
CA VAL A 44 10.99 29.26 -2.83
C VAL A 44 11.44 27.85 -2.43
N ALA A 45 10.76 27.22 -1.48
CA ALA A 45 11.04 25.84 -1.11
C ALA A 45 10.55 24.85 -2.18
N LEU A 46 9.50 25.18 -2.95
CA LEU A 46 9.02 24.37 -4.07
C LEU A 46 9.95 24.42 -5.31
N ALA A 47 10.82 25.43 -5.39
CA ALA A 47 11.89 25.49 -6.37
C ALA A 47 13.09 24.57 -6.02
N ALA A 48 13.04 23.88 -4.88
CA ALA A 48 14.03 22.87 -4.53
C ALA A 48 14.03 21.73 -5.56
N GLU A 49 15.16 21.03 -5.62
CA GLU A 49 15.25 19.78 -6.37
C GLU A 49 14.28 18.74 -5.81
N GLU A 50 13.69 17.96 -6.70
CA GLU A 50 12.83 16.85 -6.32
C GLU A 50 13.63 15.75 -5.62
N GLY A 51 13.04 15.17 -4.58
CA GLY A 51 13.66 14.12 -3.78
C GLY A 51 13.05 14.04 -2.40
N ILE A 52 13.55 13.10 -1.60
CA ILE A 52 13.08 12.89 -0.23
C ILE A 52 13.71 13.95 0.67
N ILE A 53 12.89 14.82 1.25
CA ILE A 53 13.28 15.78 2.29
C ILE A 53 13.56 15.01 3.58
N LEU A 54 14.82 15.05 4.02
CA LEU A 54 15.27 14.46 5.28
C LEU A 54 15.24 15.47 6.44
N GLY A 55 15.26 16.76 6.13
CA GLY A 55 15.19 17.82 7.13
C GLY A 55 15.80 19.13 6.67
N ARG A 56 16.22 19.95 7.63
CA ARG A 56 16.81 21.27 7.38
C ARG A 56 18.10 21.47 8.18
N ASP A 57 19.13 21.99 7.53
CA ASP A 57 20.27 22.58 8.24
C ASP A 57 19.80 23.87 8.93
N GLN A 58 19.86 23.88 10.26
CA GLN A 58 19.38 25.00 11.07
C GLN A 58 20.23 26.27 10.88
N ASN A 59 21.53 26.13 10.61
CA ASN A 59 22.45 27.26 10.49
C ASN A 59 22.32 27.91 9.11
N LYS A 60 22.30 27.09 8.06
CA LYS A 60 22.27 27.58 6.67
C LYS A 60 20.86 27.86 6.15
N LYS A 61 19.82 27.40 6.87
CA LYS A 61 18.40 27.43 6.44
C LYS A 61 18.19 26.73 5.09
N GLN A 62 18.97 25.68 4.83
CA GLN A 62 18.93 24.89 3.60
C GLN A 62 18.25 23.55 3.87
N LEU A 63 17.56 23.02 2.87
CA LEU A 63 16.98 21.68 2.96
C LEU A 63 18.09 20.63 2.82
N ILE A 64 17.90 19.47 3.44
CA ILE A 64 18.70 18.27 3.22
C ILE A 64 17.79 17.31 2.45
N LEU A 65 18.17 16.99 1.22
CA LEU A 65 17.38 16.23 0.27
C LEU A 65 18.19 15.03 -0.21
N LEU A 66 17.54 13.87 -0.29
CA LEU A 66 18.00 12.71 -1.05
C LEU A 66 17.34 12.77 -2.44
N PRO A 67 18.05 13.21 -3.49
CA PRO A 67 17.50 13.28 -4.83
C PRO A 67 17.29 11.86 -5.40
N GLU A 68 16.45 11.75 -6.42
CA GLU A 68 16.22 10.46 -7.09
C GLU A 68 17.49 9.92 -7.76
N GLN A 69 18.28 10.81 -8.37
CA GLN A 69 19.58 10.48 -8.94
C GLN A 69 20.65 10.77 -7.88
N THR A 70 21.02 9.74 -7.12
CA THR A 70 21.97 9.81 -6.01
C THR A 70 22.90 8.61 -6.03
N ASP A 71 24.10 8.78 -5.48
CA ASP A 71 25.08 7.69 -5.29
C ASP A 71 24.75 6.81 -4.06
N ALA A 72 23.58 7.01 -3.44
CA ALA A 72 23.12 6.19 -2.31
C ALA A 72 22.34 4.95 -2.79
N ASP A 73 22.81 3.75 -2.41
CA ASP A 73 22.15 2.50 -2.80
C ASP A 73 20.74 2.32 -2.20
N ASN A 74 20.43 2.98 -1.08
CA ASN A 74 19.19 2.78 -0.33
C ASN A 74 18.45 4.11 -0.10
N HIS A 75 17.21 4.18 -0.57
CA HIS A 75 16.34 5.36 -0.44
C HIS A 75 15.30 5.23 0.69
N ASN A 76 15.32 4.13 1.44
CA ASN A 76 14.35 3.91 2.51
C ASN A 76 14.60 4.88 3.68
N VAL A 77 13.54 5.60 4.06
CA VAL A 77 13.57 6.54 5.19
C VAL A 77 12.65 6.06 6.29
N LEU A 78 13.19 5.97 7.50
CA LEU A 78 12.46 5.62 8.71
C LEU A 78 12.42 6.82 9.66
N THR A 79 11.22 7.17 10.13
CA THR A 79 11.02 8.33 11.01
C THR A 79 10.42 7.90 12.34
N PHE A 80 11.14 8.21 13.42
CA PHE A 80 10.69 7.98 14.79
C PHE A 80 10.25 9.30 15.44
N GLY A 81 9.32 9.20 16.38
CA GLY A 81 8.85 10.32 17.18
C GLY A 81 7.71 9.89 18.08
N SER A 82 7.52 10.57 19.20
CA SER A 82 6.39 10.33 20.10
C SER A 82 5.04 10.61 19.42
N SER A 83 3.94 10.18 20.05
CA SER A 83 2.62 10.68 19.66
C SER A 83 2.58 12.21 19.83
N GLY A 84 1.96 12.92 18.90
CA GLY A 84 1.96 14.40 18.88
C GLY A 84 3.26 15.05 18.35
N ALA A 85 4.31 14.29 18.05
CA ALA A 85 5.56 14.82 17.47
C ALA A 85 5.42 15.33 16.02
N SER A 86 4.18 15.41 15.50
CA SER A 86 3.88 15.92 14.17
C SER A 86 4.56 15.15 13.03
N LYS A 87 4.83 13.85 13.18
CA LYS A 87 5.51 13.02 12.16
C LYS A 87 4.89 13.14 10.76
N GLY A 88 3.56 13.13 10.67
CA GLY A 88 2.82 13.34 9.41
C GLY A 88 3.09 14.72 8.81
N GLN A 89 2.92 15.77 9.60
CA GLN A 89 3.08 17.17 9.18
C GLN A 89 4.55 17.58 8.92
N ALA A 90 5.49 17.00 9.66
CA ALA A 90 6.91 17.37 9.62
C ALA A 90 7.71 16.58 8.57
N ASN A 91 7.30 15.35 8.25
CA ASN A 91 8.01 14.51 7.29
C ASN A 91 7.13 14.07 6.11
N VAL A 92 5.97 13.46 6.38
CA VAL A 92 5.16 12.86 5.30
C VAL A 92 4.60 13.94 4.37
N LEU A 93 3.89 14.93 4.90
CA LEU A 93 3.23 15.97 4.11
C LEU A 93 4.22 16.79 3.24
N PRO A 94 5.37 17.27 3.75
CA PRO A 94 6.36 17.96 2.92
C PRO A 94 6.91 17.09 1.79
N ASN A 95 7.11 15.79 2.04
CA ASN A 95 7.56 14.85 1.01
C ASN A 95 6.49 14.60 -0.05
N LEU A 96 5.22 14.45 0.36
CA LEU A 96 4.12 14.35 -0.58
C LEU A 96 4.10 15.59 -1.50
N VAL A 97 4.31 16.80 -0.96
CA VAL A 97 4.32 18.04 -1.74
C VAL A 97 5.52 18.12 -2.70
N ASN A 98 6.72 17.73 -2.25
CA ASN A 98 7.98 17.91 -3.00
C ASN A 98 8.17 16.92 -4.15
N ILE A 99 7.73 15.68 -3.96
CA ILE A 99 7.73 14.65 -5.00
C ILE A 99 6.73 15.09 -6.07
N ARG A 100 7.14 15.13 -7.34
CA ARG A 100 6.41 15.73 -8.46
C ARG A 100 6.44 14.88 -9.72
N SER A 101 7.32 13.88 -9.83
CA SER A 101 7.38 12.95 -10.96
C SER A 101 7.20 11.48 -10.61
N GLN A 102 7.04 11.10 -9.33
CA GLN A 102 7.01 9.68 -8.91
C GLN A 102 5.61 9.22 -8.51
N ASN A 103 5.31 7.95 -8.78
CA ASN A 103 4.10 7.31 -8.26
C ASN A 103 4.19 7.15 -6.75
N MET A 104 3.08 7.44 -6.07
CA MET A 104 3.02 7.48 -4.61
C MET A 104 1.89 6.60 -4.10
N PHE A 105 2.23 5.70 -3.18
CA PHE A 105 1.27 4.83 -2.50
C PHE A 105 1.44 5.01 -1.00
N GLY A 106 0.34 5.13 -0.27
CA GLY A 106 0.38 5.38 1.16
C GLY A 106 -0.88 4.94 1.87
N THR A 107 -0.71 4.49 3.10
CA THR A 107 -1.81 4.23 4.03
C THR A 107 -2.07 5.50 4.84
N ASP A 108 -3.31 6.01 4.81
CA ASP A 108 -3.71 7.18 5.59
C ASP A 108 -4.90 6.86 6.50
N PRO A 109 -4.67 6.27 7.69
CA PRO A 109 -5.75 5.90 8.60
C PRO A 109 -6.63 7.06 9.07
N LYS A 110 -6.17 8.31 8.90
CA LYS A 110 -6.90 9.52 9.33
C LYS A 110 -7.56 10.28 8.17
N GLY A 111 -7.21 9.98 6.93
CA GLY A 111 -7.67 10.70 5.73
C GLY A 111 -7.12 12.13 5.57
N GLU A 112 -6.31 12.61 6.52
CA GLU A 112 -5.80 13.99 6.54
C GLU A 112 -4.84 14.26 5.37
N LEU A 113 -3.98 13.29 5.03
CA LEU A 113 -3.00 13.44 3.96
C LEU A 113 -3.69 13.55 2.61
N PHE A 114 -4.68 12.70 2.36
CA PHE A 114 -5.47 12.76 1.13
C PHE A 114 -6.19 14.10 1.00
N LEU A 115 -6.90 14.52 2.06
CA LEU A 115 -7.65 15.77 2.06
C LEU A 115 -6.76 17.00 1.81
N LEU A 116 -5.55 17.03 2.39
CA LEU A 116 -4.63 18.16 2.24
C LEU A 116 -3.88 18.16 0.89
N THR A 117 -3.57 16.99 0.33
CA THR A 117 -2.65 16.90 -0.82
C THR A 117 -3.31 16.55 -2.14
N ALA A 118 -4.51 15.94 -2.15
CA ALA A 118 -5.15 15.50 -3.38
C ALA A 118 -5.39 16.65 -4.39
N PRO A 119 -5.89 17.85 -3.99
CA PRO A 119 -6.05 18.95 -4.94
C PRO A 119 -4.72 19.39 -5.55
N LEU A 120 -3.70 19.59 -4.71
CA LEU A 120 -2.35 19.95 -5.16
C LEU A 120 -1.77 18.90 -6.12
N LYS A 121 -1.99 17.62 -5.83
CA LYS A 121 -1.49 16.53 -6.67
C LYS A 121 -2.16 16.48 -8.03
N ARG A 122 -3.48 16.72 -8.08
CA ARG A 122 -4.20 16.86 -9.35
C ARG A 122 -3.69 18.06 -10.14
N ASP A 123 -3.43 19.19 -9.48
CA ASP A 123 -2.84 20.38 -10.12
C ASP A 123 -1.41 20.12 -10.65
N GLN A 124 -0.66 19.24 -10.00
CA GLN A 124 0.63 18.73 -10.47
C GLN A 124 0.51 17.73 -11.64
N GLY A 125 -0.70 17.36 -12.06
CA GLY A 125 -0.97 16.45 -13.18
C GLY A 125 -1.14 14.98 -12.79
N TYR A 126 -1.22 14.65 -11.50
CA TYR A 126 -1.44 13.28 -11.06
C TYR A 126 -2.91 12.85 -11.19
N ALA A 127 -3.10 11.59 -11.56
CA ALA A 127 -4.34 10.88 -11.27
C ALA A 127 -4.31 10.45 -9.79
N VAL A 128 -5.26 10.97 -8.99
CA VAL A 128 -5.30 10.74 -7.55
C VAL A 128 -6.53 9.93 -7.18
N TYR A 129 -6.30 8.77 -6.59
CA TYR A 129 -7.31 7.81 -6.18
C TYR A 129 -7.28 7.61 -4.65
N GLN A 130 -8.43 7.30 -4.07
CA GLN A 130 -8.57 6.94 -2.66
C GLN A 130 -9.41 5.68 -2.56
N ILE A 131 -8.86 4.65 -1.91
CA ILE A 131 -9.59 3.47 -1.49
C ILE A 131 -9.97 3.70 -0.03
N ASP A 132 -11.24 4.01 0.19
CA ASP A 132 -11.81 4.20 1.52
C ASP A 132 -12.70 2.99 1.86
N PHE A 133 -12.47 2.39 3.03
CA PHE A 133 -13.20 1.20 3.50
C PHE A 133 -14.43 1.55 4.34
N ILE A 134 -14.70 2.84 4.55
CA ILE A 134 -15.89 3.37 5.21
C ILE A 134 -16.79 4.01 4.16
N ASP A 135 -16.24 4.86 3.29
CA ASP A 135 -16.95 5.53 2.20
C ASP A 135 -16.64 4.90 0.83
N PHE A 136 -17.52 4.01 0.35
CA PHE A 136 -17.37 3.30 -0.92
C PHE A 136 -17.78 4.10 -2.16
N GLU A 137 -18.14 5.39 -2.01
CA GLU A 137 -18.47 6.28 -3.14
C GLU A 137 -17.22 6.80 -3.88
N GLN A 138 -16.03 6.61 -3.31
CA GLN A 138 -14.75 7.01 -3.90
C GLN A 138 -14.21 5.98 -4.91
N SER A 139 -12.89 5.86 -5.02
CA SER A 139 -12.26 4.88 -5.91
C SER A 139 -12.48 3.47 -5.36
N ARG A 140 -12.87 2.55 -6.23
CA ARG A 140 -13.15 1.16 -5.85
C ARG A 140 -11.98 0.26 -6.22
N TYR A 141 -11.76 -0.75 -5.40
CA TYR A 141 -10.76 -1.77 -5.62
C TYR A 141 -11.42 -3.15 -5.54
N ASN A 142 -11.31 -3.91 -6.63
CA ASN A 142 -11.70 -5.32 -6.64
C ASN A 142 -10.44 -6.18 -6.84
N PRO A 143 -10.01 -6.96 -5.84
CA PRO A 143 -8.83 -7.81 -5.98
C PRO A 143 -8.99 -8.88 -7.07
N LEU A 144 -10.23 -9.24 -7.42
CA LEU A 144 -10.51 -10.19 -8.50
C LEU A 144 -10.15 -9.64 -9.88
N ASP A 145 -10.04 -8.31 -10.05
CA ASP A 145 -9.58 -7.69 -11.30
C ASP A 145 -8.12 -8.08 -11.64
N TYR A 146 -7.35 -8.51 -10.64
CA TYR A 146 -5.94 -8.88 -10.76
C TYR A 146 -5.69 -10.40 -10.78
N VAL A 147 -6.75 -11.20 -10.81
CA VAL A 147 -6.66 -12.66 -10.93
C VAL A 147 -6.70 -13.03 -12.41
N PHE A 148 -5.53 -13.40 -12.95
CA PHE A 148 -5.37 -13.83 -14.35
C PHE A 148 -5.09 -15.32 -14.48
N THR A 149 -4.59 -15.95 -13.41
CA THR A 149 -4.22 -17.36 -13.36
C THR A 149 -4.76 -18.05 -12.10
N ASP A 150 -4.81 -19.38 -12.12
CA ASP A 150 -5.17 -20.19 -10.94
C ASP A 150 -4.21 -19.94 -9.75
N VAL A 151 -2.95 -19.61 -10.04
CA VAL A 151 -1.95 -19.26 -9.01
C VAL A 151 -2.30 -17.92 -8.36
N ASP A 152 -2.75 -16.93 -9.13
CA ASP A 152 -3.22 -15.65 -8.58
C ASP A 152 -4.45 -15.85 -7.69
N ALA A 153 -5.39 -16.70 -8.12
CA ALA A 153 -6.56 -17.07 -7.32
C ALA A 153 -6.14 -17.74 -6.00
N GLN A 154 -5.15 -18.64 -6.05
CA GLN A 154 -4.61 -19.28 -4.86
C GLN A 154 -3.98 -18.25 -3.92
N ASN A 155 -3.11 -17.39 -4.42
CA ASN A 155 -2.45 -16.35 -3.63
C ASN A 155 -3.45 -15.38 -2.99
N LEU A 156 -4.49 -14.98 -3.74
CA LEU A 156 -5.56 -14.13 -3.23
C LEU A 156 -6.34 -14.83 -2.11
N SER A 157 -6.76 -16.08 -2.33
CA SER A 157 -7.50 -16.85 -1.32
C SER A 157 -6.70 -17.04 -0.03
N MET A 158 -5.39 -17.33 -0.14
CA MET A 158 -4.49 -17.46 1.00
C MET A 158 -4.31 -16.13 1.74
N THR A 159 -4.17 -15.02 1.00
CA THR A 159 -4.01 -13.68 1.58
C THR A 159 -5.26 -13.28 2.36
N ILE A 160 -6.45 -13.51 1.82
CA ILE A 160 -7.73 -13.21 2.50
C ILE A 160 -7.86 -14.07 3.76
N ALA A 161 -7.61 -15.38 3.65
CA ALA A 161 -7.71 -16.29 4.78
C ALA A 161 -6.72 -15.93 5.91
N ALA A 162 -5.46 -15.63 5.57
CA ALA A 162 -4.44 -15.26 6.54
C ALA A 162 -4.77 -13.97 7.29
N ASN A 163 -5.30 -12.94 6.60
CA ASN A 163 -5.69 -11.67 7.22
C ASN A 163 -7.04 -11.73 7.95
N SER A 164 -7.77 -12.83 7.84
CA SER A 164 -9.05 -13.06 8.55
C SER A 164 -8.85 -13.81 9.88
N LYS A 165 -7.65 -14.34 10.14
CA LYS A 165 -7.33 -15.04 11.39
C LYS A 165 -7.25 -14.03 12.55
N ARG A 166 -8.02 -14.28 13.60
CA ARG A 166 -7.97 -13.52 14.87
C ARG A 166 -7.14 -14.20 15.97
N ASP A 167 -6.83 -15.48 15.81
CA ASP A 167 -6.16 -16.31 16.81
C ASP A 167 -5.15 -17.26 16.11
N ASP A 168 -4.09 -17.66 16.82
CA ASP A 168 -2.96 -18.44 16.27
C ASP A 168 -3.25 -19.94 16.10
N LYS A 169 -4.48 -20.39 16.37
CA LYS A 169 -4.85 -21.79 16.16
C LYS A 169 -5.15 -22.03 14.68
N GLU A 170 -4.52 -23.06 14.13
CA GLU A 170 -4.89 -23.59 12.81
C GLU A 170 -6.30 -24.17 12.89
N ASP A 171 -7.30 -23.35 12.60
CA ASP A 171 -8.66 -23.79 12.43
C ASP A 171 -8.79 -24.51 11.09
N PHE A 172 -9.01 -25.82 11.14
CA PHE A 172 -9.42 -26.65 10.01
C PHE A 172 -10.53 -26.01 9.15
N PHE A 173 -11.42 -25.23 9.79
CA PHE A 173 -12.44 -24.42 9.13
C PHE A 173 -11.87 -23.36 8.18
N MET A 174 -10.75 -22.73 8.53
CA MET A 174 -10.11 -21.70 7.70
C MET A 174 -9.48 -22.30 6.43
N GLU A 175 -8.91 -23.50 6.52
CA GLU A 175 -8.40 -24.21 5.33
C GLU A 175 -9.54 -24.58 4.38
N ARG A 176 -10.66 -25.09 4.90
CA ARG A 176 -11.85 -25.40 4.09
C ARG A 176 -12.45 -24.14 3.48
N ALA A 177 -12.56 -23.04 4.23
CA ALA A 177 -13.04 -21.77 3.72
C ALA A 177 -12.11 -21.19 2.62
N GLN A 178 -10.80 -21.32 2.79
CA GLN A 178 -9.82 -20.90 1.79
C GLN A 178 -9.92 -21.71 0.50
N LYS A 179 -10.05 -23.05 0.60
CA LYS A 179 -10.27 -23.93 -0.55
C LYS A 179 -11.61 -23.65 -1.24
N MET A 180 -12.67 -23.41 -0.49
CA MET A 180 -13.97 -23.01 -1.04
C MET A 180 -13.84 -21.72 -1.85
N LEU A 181 -13.26 -20.67 -1.25
CA LEU A 181 -13.05 -19.40 -1.92
C LEU A 181 -12.21 -19.55 -3.19
N LEU A 182 -11.13 -20.32 -3.15
CA LEU A 182 -10.32 -20.64 -4.33
C LEU A 182 -11.16 -21.28 -5.43
N GLY A 183 -11.90 -22.34 -5.12
CA GLY A 183 -12.72 -23.05 -6.11
C GLY A 183 -13.78 -22.16 -6.74
N LEU A 184 -14.42 -21.30 -5.96
CA LEU A 184 -15.41 -20.33 -6.46
C LEU A 184 -14.78 -19.26 -7.36
N ILE A 185 -13.60 -18.75 -7.01
CA ILE A 185 -12.88 -17.77 -7.84
C ILE A 185 -12.52 -18.39 -9.19
N VAL A 186 -11.94 -19.59 -9.17
CA VAL A 186 -11.55 -20.31 -10.41
C VAL A 186 -12.76 -20.58 -11.28
N TYR A 187 -13.87 -21.04 -10.70
CA TYR A 187 -15.12 -21.25 -11.42
C TYR A 187 -15.68 -19.96 -12.05
N CYS A 188 -15.72 -18.85 -11.30
CA CYS A 188 -16.22 -17.59 -11.84
C CYS A 188 -15.32 -17.08 -12.99
N LYS A 189 -14.00 -17.23 -12.86
CA LYS A 189 -13.04 -16.80 -13.89
C LYS A 189 -13.07 -17.68 -15.14
N SER A 190 -13.34 -18.98 -15.01
CA SER A 190 -13.47 -19.87 -16.17
C SER A 190 -14.77 -19.65 -16.94
N THR A 191 -15.86 -19.38 -16.21
CA THR A 191 -17.20 -19.15 -16.81
C THR A 191 -17.37 -17.75 -17.38
N ASN A 192 -16.80 -16.73 -16.72
CA ASN A 192 -16.84 -15.37 -17.20
C ASN A 192 -15.51 -14.63 -16.91
N PRO A 193 -14.51 -14.75 -17.80
CA PRO A 193 -13.20 -14.15 -17.59
C PRO A 193 -13.21 -12.62 -17.44
N THR A 194 -14.29 -11.97 -17.89
CA THR A 194 -14.42 -10.51 -17.92
C THR A 194 -15.22 -9.91 -16.76
N THR A 195 -16.02 -10.71 -16.04
CA THR A 195 -16.79 -10.22 -14.89
C THR A 195 -16.18 -10.71 -13.59
N ASN A 196 -15.99 -9.77 -12.67
CA ASN A 196 -15.29 -10.00 -11.40
C ASN A 196 -16.24 -9.92 -10.18
N ASN A 197 -17.55 -9.92 -10.40
CA ASN A 197 -18.57 -9.67 -9.38
C ASN A 197 -19.40 -10.91 -9.01
N ASP A 198 -19.09 -12.08 -9.58
CA ASP A 198 -19.98 -13.23 -9.50
C ASP A 198 -19.71 -14.16 -8.31
N VAL A 199 -18.53 -14.08 -7.68
CA VAL A 199 -18.14 -15.00 -6.58
C VAL A 199 -19.14 -14.99 -5.42
N ILE A 200 -19.59 -13.81 -4.98
CA ILE A 200 -20.57 -13.68 -3.90
C ILE A 200 -21.95 -14.16 -4.34
N ASN A 201 -22.35 -13.89 -5.59
CA ASN A 201 -23.64 -14.32 -6.11
C ASN A 201 -23.70 -15.85 -6.23
N ILE A 202 -22.65 -16.48 -6.73
CA ILE A 202 -22.51 -17.94 -6.80
C ILE A 202 -22.50 -18.54 -5.39
N TYR A 203 -21.76 -17.95 -4.45
CA TYR A 203 -21.78 -18.40 -3.05
C TYR A 203 -23.20 -18.37 -2.47
N ASN A 204 -23.92 -17.25 -2.60
CA ASN A 204 -25.27 -17.11 -2.05
C ASN A 204 -26.29 -18.04 -2.73
N ALA A 205 -26.12 -18.32 -4.02
CA ALA A 205 -27.03 -19.17 -4.78
C ALA A 205 -26.80 -20.67 -4.54
N TYR A 206 -25.55 -21.09 -4.34
CA TYR A 206 -25.19 -22.51 -4.41
C TYR A 206 -24.45 -23.06 -3.19
N VAL A 207 -23.85 -22.22 -2.34
CA VAL A 207 -23.06 -22.67 -1.17
C VAL A 207 -23.76 -22.33 0.14
N ALA A 208 -24.32 -21.13 0.26
CA ALA A 208 -25.01 -20.66 1.46
C ALA A 208 -26.32 -21.40 1.82
N PRO A 209 -27.15 -21.89 0.86
CA PRO A 209 -28.45 -22.48 1.18
C PRO A 209 -28.37 -23.76 2.04
N ASP A 210 -27.74 -24.81 1.50
CA ASP A 210 -27.63 -26.14 2.12
C ASP A 210 -26.61 -27.03 1.38
N GLU A 211 -26.25 -28.16 2.00
CA GLU A 211 -25.26 -29.12 1.47
C GLU A 211 -25.71 -29.83 0.19
N ASP A 212 -27.01 -30.12 0.05
CA ASP A 212 -27.54 -30.81 -1.13
C ASP A 212 -27.43 -29.91 -2.37
N THR A 213 -27.76 -28.64 -2.22
CA THR A 213 -27.61 -27.61 -3.25
C THR A 213 -26.14 -27.44 -3.65
N PHE A 214 -25.22 -27.45 -2.67
CA PHE A 214 -23.80 -27.38 -2.95
C PHE A 214 -23.27 -28.62 -3.68
N ALA A 215 -23.72 -29.82 -3.29
CA ALA A 215 -23.36 -31.07 -3.96
C ALA A 215 -23.82 -31.08 -5.43
N VAL A 216 -25.06 -30.68 -5.70
CA VAL A 216 -25.59 -30.53 -7.07
C VAL A 216 -24.78 -29.49 -7.84
N PHE A 217 -24.43 -28.36 -7.22
CA PHE A 217 -23.60 -27.35 -7.88
C PHE A 217 -22.24 -27.92 -8.29
N VAL A 218 -21.55 -28.63 -7.42
CA VAL A 218 -20.22 -29.19 -7.71
C VAL A 218 -20.28 -30.27 -8.81
N GLU A 219 -21.25 -31.18 -8.75
CA GLU A 219 -21.34 -32.29 -9.71
C GLU A 219 -21.93 -31.87 -11.06
N ASP A 220 -23.03 -31.10 -11.04
CA ASP A 220 -23.84 -30.84 -12.23
C ASP A 220 -23.56 -29.49 -12.89
N ILE A 221 -23.16 -28.46 -12.12
CA ILE A 221 -23.04 -27.07 -12.61
C ILE A 221 -21.57 -26.69 -12.87
N VAL A 222 -20.68 -26.89 -11.90
CA VAL A 222 -19.24 -26.74 -12.11
C VAL A 222 -18.79 -27.72 -13.18
N GLY A 223 -19.39 -28.91 -13.19
CA GLY A 223 -19.01 -29.99 -14.09
C GLY A 223 -17.54 -30.36 -13.91
N ARG A 224 -17.00 -31.19 -14.80
CA ARG A 224 -15.59 -31.65 -14.70
C ARG A 224 -14.55 -30.59 -15.12
N GLU A 225 -14.79 -29.32 -14.81
CA GLU A 225 -13.79 -28.25 -14.89
C GLU A 225 -12.55 -28.66 -14.08
N PRO A 226 -11.37 -28.88 -14.70
CA PRO A 226 -10.30 -29.64 -14.06
C PRO A 226 -9.78 -29.02 -12.76
N THR A 227 -9.73 -27.68 -12.64
CA THR A 227 -9.20 -27.05 -11.42
C THR A 227 -10.29 -26.79 -10.39
N ALA A 228 -11.37 -26.09 -10.75
CA ALA A 228 -12.44 -25.72 -9.82
C ALA A 228 -13.12 -26.94 -9.19
N TYR A 229 -13.45 -27.96 -9.99
CA TYR A 229 -14.07 -29.19 -9.50
C TYR A 229 -13.15 -29.94 -8.52
N GLN A 230 -11.85 -30.06 -8.82
CA GLN A 230 -10.91 -30.77 -7.96
C GLN A 230 -10.73 -30.07 -6.62
N THR A 231 -10.77 -28.73 -6.61
CA THR A 231 -10.73 -27.94 -5.38
C THR A 231 -12.01 -28.07 -4.55
N LEU A 232 -13.19 -28.05 -5.19
CA LEU A 232 -14.49 -28.03 -4.50
C LEU A 232 -14.97 -29.42 -4.06
N LYS A 233 -14.78 -30.48 -4.87
CA LYS A 233 -15.27 -31.83 -4.56
C LYS A 233 -14.73 -32.41 -3.24
N GLY A 234 -13.53 -31.99 -2.84
CA GLY A 234 -12.90 -32.44 -1.59
C GLY A 234 -13.52 -31.81 -0.34
N LEU A 235 -14.45 -30.87 -0.49
CA LEU A 235 -15.12 -30.20 0.62
C LEU A 235 -16.38 -30.93 1.06
N ASN A 236 -17.02 -31.70 0.17
CA ASN A 236 -18.22 -32.52 0.40
C ASN A 236 -17.92 -33.81 1.16
N TYR A 237 -17.36 -33.73 2.37
CA TYR A 237 -17.30 -34.87 3.27
C TYR A 237 -17.43 -34.44 4.72
N THR A 238 -18.59 -34.79 5.28
CA THR A 238 -18.83 -35.10 6.68
C THR A 238 -17.91 -36.27 7.06
N THR A 239 -16.74 -35.96 7.59
CA THR A 239 -16.01 -36.90 8.45
C THR A 239 -15.34 -36.08 9.54
N ILE A 240 -16.16 -35.78 10.55
CA ILE A 240 -15.75 -35.85 11.96
C ILE A 240 -16.34 -37.15 12.47
#